data_AF-A0A7Y8PEU7-F1
#
_entry.id   AF-A0A7Y8PEU7-F1
#
_cell.length_a   1.000
_cell.length_b   1.000
_cell.length_c   1.000
_cell.angle_alpha   90.00
_cell.angle_beta   90.00
_cell.angle_gamma   90.00
#
_symmetry.space_group_name_H-M   'P 1'
#
loop_
_entity.id
_entity.type
_entity.pdbx_description
1 polymer ?
#
loop_
_entity_poly.entity_id
_entity_poly.type
_entity_poly.pdbx_seq_one_letter_code
_entity_poly.pdbx_strand_id
1 'polypeptide(L)'
;RKKTDGTAEDRREYRQQHSQPVMQQLYEWLNQHHLTVPSSSPTAKAINYTLKRWPALSRYLDDGNLPICNNWVENQMRPWALGRKNWLFAGSLRSGQRAANIMTLIQSAKLNGLDPYAYLSDVLKRLPTHKVTQIEELLPHCWKPKSN
;
A
#
# COMPACT_ATOMS: atom_id res chain seq x y z
N ARG A 1 -1.26 15.56 -18.18
CA ARG A 1 -0.62 15.55 -16.84
C ARG A 1 -0.57 16.98 -16.31
N LYS A 2 -1.68 17.50 -15.78
CA LYS A 2 -1.75 18.83 -15.16
C LYS A 2 -2.66 18.69 -13.94
N LYS A 3 -2.25 19.25 -12.79
CA LYS A 3 -2.93 19.27 -11.47
C LYS A 3 -2.84 18.02 -10.57
N THR A 4 -1.63 17.55 -10.26
CA THR A 4 -1.42 16.72 -9.05
C THR A 4 -0.89 17.50 -7.85
N ASP A 5 -0.52 18.78 -8.03
CA ASP A 5 0.22 19.55 -7.03
C ASP A 5 -0.67 20.46 -6.16
N GLY A 6 -2.00 20.30 -6.23
CA GLY A 6 -2.95 20.98 -5.33
C GLY A 6 -3.05 20.29 -3.97
N THR A 7 -3.72 20.93 -3.02
CA THR A 7 -4.05 20.35 -1.71
C THR A 7 -4.95 19.11 -1.85
N ALA A 8 -5.16 18.38 -0.76
CA ALA A 8 -6.11 17.25 -0.79
C ALA A 8 -7.51 17.70 -1.23
N GLU A 9 -7.95 18.89 -0.82
CA GLU A 9 -9.26 19.42 -1.20
C GLU A 9 -9.32 19.77 -2.69
N ASP A 10 -8.30 20.43 -3.24
CA ASP A 10 -8.24 20.74 -4.68
C ASP A 10 -8.33 19.47 -5.54
N ARG A 11 -7.68 18.39 -5.08
CA ARG A 11 -7.72 17.09 -5.76
C ARG A 11 -9.12 16.47 -5.66
N ARG A 12 -9.78 16.57 -4.51
CA ARG A 12 -11.15 16.09 -4.31
C ARG A 12 -12.12 16.85 -5.21
N GLU A 13 -12.11 18.17 -5.20
CA GLU A 13 -12.98 19.00 -6.05
C GLU A 13 -12.80 18.70 -7.54
N TYR A 14 -11.55 18.61 -7.99
CA TYR A 14 -11.25 18.24 -9.38
C TYR A 14 -11.84 16.88 -9.75
N ARG A 15 -11.72 15.88 -8.87
CA ARG A 15 -12.26 14.54 -9.08
C ARG A 15 -13.78 14.53 -9.10
N GLN A 16 -14.44 15.31 -8.25
CA GLN A 16 -15.90 15.45 -8.28
C GLN A 16 -16.40 16.05 -9.61
N GLN A 17 -15.66 17.02 -10.16
CA GLN A 17 -16.03 17.65 -11.44
C GLN A 17 -15.75 16.77 -12.66
N HIS A 18 -14.62 16.05 -12.68
CA HIS A 18 -14.12 15.39 -13.90
C HIS A 18 -14.15 13.86 -13.84
N SER A 19 -13.90 13.26 -12.67
CA SER A 19 -13.78 11.81 -12.51
C SER A 19 -15.10 11.16 -12.10
N GLN A 20 -15.89 11.81 -11.25
CA GLN A 20 -17.18 11.30 -10.80
C GLN A 20 -18.15 11.00 -11.95
N PRO A 21 -18.31 11.88 -12.97
CA PRO A 21 -19.22 11.58 -14.09
C PRO A 21 -18.79 10.35 -14.90
N VAL A 22 -17.47 10.17 -15.10
CA VAL A 22 -16.91 9.02 -15.82
C VAL A 22 -17.09 7.73 -15.03
N MET A 23 -16.85 7.77 -13.72
CA MET A 23 -17.08 6.65 -12.82
C MET A 23 -18.56 6.23 -12.81
N GLN A 24 -19.47 7.21 -12.81
CA GLN A 24 -20.90 6.94 -12.86
C GLN A 24 -21.33 6.30 -14.19
N GLN A 25 -20.86 6.83 -15.32
CA GLN A 25 -21.10 6.21 -16.64
C GLN A 25 -20.59 4.77 -16.70
N LEU A 26 -19.39 4.52 -16.14
CA LEU A 26 -18.84 3.16 -16.05
C LEU A 26 -19.71 2.25 -15.18
N TYR A 27 -20.20 2.75 -14.04
CA TYR A 27 -21.08 1.99 -13.15
C TYR A 27 -22.37 1.56 -13.84
N GLU A 28 -23.03 2.51 -14.52
CA GLU A 28 -24.26 2.27 -15.25
C GLU A 28 -24.02 1.28 -16.40
N TRP A 29 -22.93 1.47 -17.15
CA TRP A 29 -22.51 0.56 -18.22
C TRP A 29 -22.28 -0.87 -17.71
N LEU A 30 -21.60 -1.05 -16.57
CA LEU A 30 -21.35 -2.35 -15.96
C LEU A 30 -22.63 -3.04 -15.51
N ASN A 31 -23.57 -2.31 -14.90
CA ASN A 31 -24.86 -2.87 -14.47
C ASN A 31 -25.73 -3.29 -15.66
N GLN A 32 -25.74 -2.50 -16.73
CA GLN A 32 -26.45 -2.85 -17.97
C GLN A 32 -25.84 -4.11 -18.63
N HIS A 33 -24.51 -4.17 -18.75
CA HIS A 33 -23.82 -5.30 -19.36
C HIS A 33 -23.88 -6.56 -18.50
N HIS A 34 -24.02 -6.43 -17.17
CA HIS A 34 -24.22 -7.58 -16.30
C HIS A 34 -25.47 -8.40 -16.69
N LEU A 35 -26.50 -7.76 -17.23
CA LEU A 35 -27.76 -8.42 -17.63
C LEU A 35 -27.67 -9.12 -18.99
N THR A 36 -26.73 -8.74 -19.84
CA THR A 36 -26.61 -9.26 -21.21
C THR A 36 -25.60 -10.40 -21.35
N VAL A 37 -24.72 -10.55 -20.37
CA VAL A 37 -23.61 -11.51 -20.39
C VAL A 37 -24.01 -12.80 -19.66
N PRO A 38 -23.68 -14.00 -20.19
CA PRO A 38 -23.91 -15.25 -19.47
C PRO A 38 -23.22 -15.27 -18.11
N SER A 39 -23.98 -15.62 -17.06
CA SER A 39 -23.53 -15.56 -15.65
C SER A 39 -22.28 -16.39 -15.34
N SER A 40 -22.05 -17.48 -16.08
CA SER A 40 -20.89 -18.36 -15.92
C SER A 40 -19.61 -17.83 -16.59
N SER A 41 -19.73 -16.81 -17.44
CA SER A 41 -18.61 -16.34 -18.27
C SER A 41 -17.52 -15.63 -17.44
N PRO A 42 -16.25 -15.63 -17.91
CA PRO A 42 -15.19 -14.83 -17.29
C PRO A 42 -15.53 -13.34 -17.20
N THR A 43 -16.23 -12.81 -18.20
CA THR A 43 -16.68 -11.40 -18.23
C THR A 43 -17.68 -11.10 -17.12
N ALA A 44 -18.69 -11.95 -16.92
CA ALA A 44 -19.64 -11.80 -15.81
C ALA A 44 -18.93 -11.85 -14.44
N LYS A 45 -17.92 -12.72 -14.29
CA LYS A 45 -17.10 -12.78 -13.06
C LYS A 45 -16.33 -11.48 -12.82
N ALA A 46 -15.73 -10.90 -13.87
CA ALA A 46 -15.01 -9.63 -13.78
C ALA A 46 -15.92 -8.44 -13.43
N ILE A 47 -17.11 -8.36 -14.06
CA ILE A 47 -18.12 -7.34 -13.76
C ILE A 47 -18.57 -7.46 -12.30
N ASN A 48 -18.94 -8.66 -11.86
CA ASN A 48 -19.37 -8.92 -10.48
C ASN A 48 -18.29 -8.58 -9.45
N TYR A 49 -17.03 -8.95 -9.73
CA TYR A 49 -15.91 -8.59 -8.88
C TYR A 49 -15.74 -7.08 -8.75
N THR A 50 -15.86 -6.36 -9.86
CA THR A 50 -15.74 -4.90 -9.92
C THR A 50 -16.88 -4.23 -9.15
N LEU A 51 -18.14 -4.60 -9.41
CA LEU A 51 -19.32 -4.04 -8.75
C LEU A 51 -19.30 -4.32 -7.24
N LYS A 52 -18.92 -5.53 -6.81
CA LYS A 52 -18.77 -5.88 -5.40
C LYS A 52 -17.74 -5.01 -4.68
N ARG A 53 -16.71 -4.54 -5.39
CA ARG A 53 -15.64 -3.69 -4.87
C ARG A 53 -15.81 -2.21 -5.19
N TRP A 54 -16.96 -1.81 -5.75
CA TRP A 54 -17.21 -0.46 -6.18
C TRP A 54 -16.93 0.60 -5.10
N PRO A 55 -17.37 0.43 -3.82
CA PRO A 55 -17.08 1.41 -2.78
C PRO A 55 -15.59 1.62 -2.53
N ALA A 56 -14.78 0.57 -2.66
CA ALA A 56 -13.32 0.67 -2.52
C ALA A 56 -12.69 1.32 -3.76
N LEU A 57 -13.18 0.98 -4.96
CA LEU A 57 -12.70 1.54 -6.22
C LEU A 57 -12.99 3.04 -6.34
N SER A 58 -14.15 3.50 -5.86
CA SER A 58 -14.56 4.91 -5.94
C SER A 58 -14.03 5.77 -4.79
N ARG A 59 -13.41 5.18 -3.76
CA ARG A 59 -13.04 5.90 -2.52
C ARG A 59 -12.10 7.09 -2.75
N TYR A 60 -11.24 7.01 -3.76
CA TYR A 60 -10.32 8.10 -4.10
C TYR A 60 -11.05 9.37 -4.58
N LEU A 61 -12.31 9.28 -5.01
CA LEU A 61 -13.10 10.44 -5.44
C LEU A 61 -13.41 11.36 -4.26
N ASP A 62 -13.59 10.76 -3.07
CA ASP A 62 -13.97 11.49 -1.86
C ASP A 62 -12.78 11.92 -1.02
N ASP A 63 -11.67 11.18 -1.08
CA ASP A 63 -10.45 11.46 -0.31
C ASP A 63 -9.30 11.86 -1.23
N GLY A 64 -8.96 13.15 -1.20
CA GLY A 64 -7.84 13.71 -1.94
C GLY A 64 -6.47 13.14 -1.58
N ASN A 65 -6.30 12.52 -0.41
CA ASN A 65 -5.05 11.89 0.00
C ASN A 65 -4.85 10.52 -0.64
N LEU A 66 -5.93 9.89 -1.11
CA LEU A 66 -5.84 8.60 -1.77
C LEU A 66 -5.41 8.78 -3.24
N PRO A 67 -4.40 8.03 -3.70
CA PRO A 67 -4.08 7.92 -5.10
C PRO A 67 -5.14 7.06 -5.82
N ILE A 68 -5.33 7.32 -7.12
CA ILE A 68 -6.25 6.51 -7.96
C ILE A 68 -5.76 5.07 -8.17
N CYS A 69 -4.45 4.86 -8.13
CA CYS A 69 -3.84 3.56 -8.35
C CYS A 69 -2.87 3.21 -7.21
N ASN A 70 -2.72 1.92 -6.99
CA ASN A 70 -1.79 1.34 -6.02
C ASN A 70 -0.38 1.13 -6.59
N ASN A 71 -0.08 1.62 -7.80
CA ASN A 71 1.20 1.41 -8.50
C ASN A 71 2.42 1.73 -7.63
N TRP A 72 2.34 2.78 -6.81
CA TRP A 72 3.41 3.11 -5.87
C TRP A 72 3.64 1.99 -4.86
N VAL A 73 2.57 1.47 -4.23
CA VAL A 73 2.64 0.34 -3.29
C VAL A 73 3.15 -0.92 -3.98
N GLU A 74 2.64 -1.24 -5.16
CA GLU A 74 3.08 -2.42 -5.93
C GLU A 74 4.57 -2.36 -6.28
N ASN A 75 5.05 -1.17 -6.66
CA ASN A 75 6.48 -0.94 -6.91
C ASN A 75 7.32 -1.16 -5.65
N GLN A 76 6.86 -0.74 -4.47
CA GLN A 76 7.53 -1.03 -3.19
C GLN A 76 7.49 -2.52 -2.83
N MET A 77 6.45 -3.25 -3.26
CA MET A 77 6.31 -4.68 -3.00
C MET A 77 7.13 -5.55 -3.97
N ARG A 78 7.43 -5.05 -5.17
CA ARG A 78 8.10 -5.81 -6.24
C ARG A 78 9.44 -6.43 -5.83
N PRO A 79 10.37 -5.73 -5.14
CA PRO A 79 11.65 -6.31 -4.73
C PRO A 79 11.47 -7.55 -3.85
N TRP A 80 10.48 -7.53 -2.95
CA TRP A 80 10.17 -8.66 -2.08
C TRP A 80 9.58 -9.82 -2.86
N ALA A 81 8.69 -9.53 -3.81
CA ALA A 81 8.11 -10.54 -4.68
C ALA A 81 9.16 -11.26 -5.55
N LEU A 82 10.14 -10.52 -6.07
CA LEU A 82 11.28 -11.07 -6.80
C LEU A 82 12.20 -11.86 -5.87
N GLY A 83 12.51 -11.32 -4.69
CA GLY A 83 13.37 -11.94 -3.69
C GLY A 83 12.87 -13.29 -3.18
N ARG A 84 11.55 -13.53 -3.14
CA ARG A 84 10.97 -14.84 -2.75
C ARG A 84 11.51 -16.02 -3.55
N LYS A 85 11.84 -15.83 -4.84
CA LYS A 85 12.43 -16.90 -5.67
C LYS A 85 13.88 -17.21 -5.28
N ASN A 86 14.57 -16.28 -4.61
CA ASN A 86 15.98 -16.36 -4.24
C ASN A 86 16.19 -16.70 -2.75
N TRP A 87 15.14 -16.65 -1.92
CA TRP A 87 15.23 -16.95 -0.48
C TRP A 87 15.00 -18.43 -0.20
N LEU A 88 15.98 -19.26 -0.56
CA LEU A 88 15.95 -20.72 -0.43
C LEU A 88 15.74 -21.24 1.02
N PHE A 89 15.96 -20.39 2.03
CA PHE A 89 15.82 -20.72 3.46
C PHE A 89 14.46 -20.34 4.07
N ALA A 90 13.59 -19.69 3.30
CA ALA A 90 12.23 -19.36 3.73
C ALA A 90 11.27 -20.55 3.50
N GLY A 91 11.65 -21.75 3.94
CA GLY A 91 10.89 -23.00 3.73
C GLY A 91 9.81 -23.27 4.79
N SER A 92 9.69 -22.43 5.82
CA SER A 92 8.67 -22.58 6.87
C SER A 92 7.86 -21.31 7.07
N LEU A 93 6.59 -21.45 7.52
CA LEU A 93 5.73 -20.32 7.88
C LEU A 93 6.41 -19.38 8.89
N ARG A 94 7.10 -19.95 9.89
CA ARG A 94 7.83 -19.19 10.92
C ARG A 94 8.97 -18.36 10.33
N SER A 95 9.73 -18.93 9.40
CA SER A 95 10.79 -18.20 8.68
C SER A 95 10.21 -17.08 7.82
N GLY A 96 9.08 -17.35 7.14
CA GLY A 96 8.35 -16.35 6.36
C GLY A 96 7.87 -15.17 7.21
N GLN A 97 7.29 -15.44 8.38
CA GLN A 97 6.84 -14.39 9.30
C GLN A 97 8.00 -13.52 9.80
N ARG A 98 9.15 -14.14 10.14
CA ARG A 98 10.35 -13.40 10.55
C ARG A 98 10.87 -12.50 9.44
N ALA A 99 10.94 -13.03 8.21
CA ALA A 99 11.32 -12.24 7.04
C ALA A 99 10.34 -11.06 6.86
N ALA A 100 9.02 -11.30 6.95
CA ALA A 100 8.00 -10.25 6.85
C ALA A 100 8.20 -9.14 7.89
N ASN A 101 8.49 -9.49 9.14
CA ASN A 101 8.75 -8.50 10.19
C ASN A 101 9.97 -7.62 9.86
N ILE A 102 11.09 -8.23 9.42
CA ILE A 102 12.30 -7.50 9.05
C ILE A 102 12.06 -6.60 7.83
N MET A 103 11.38 -7.12 6.79
CA MET A 103 11.04 -6.35 5.60
C MET A 103 10.16 -5.13 5.92
N THR A 104 9.19 -5.31 6.82
CA THR A 104 8.32 -4.22 7.30
C THR A 104 9.13 -3.13 8.00
N LEU A 105 10.09 -3.50 8.85
CA LEU A 105 10.96 -2.53 9.53
C LEU A 105 11.85 -1.78 8.54
N ILE A 106 12.47 -2.49 7.59
CA ILE A 106 13.30 -1.88 6.53
C ILE A 106 12.48 -0.89 5.70
N GLN A 107 11.29 -1.30 5.25
CA GLN A 107 10.44 -0.45 4.44
C GLN A 107 9.95 0.77 5.23
N SER A 108 9.58 0.58 6.49
CA SER A 108 9.19 1.67 7.38
C SER A 108 10.33 2.67 7.58
N ALA A 109 11.58 2.21 7.75
CA ALA A 109 12.75 3.08 7.84
C ALA A 109 12.95 3.90 6.56
N LYS A 110 12.86 3.26 5.39
CA LYS A 110 12.94 3.97 4.09
C LYS A 110 11.84 5.02 3.93
N LEU A 111 10.60 4.71 4.34
CA LEU A 111 9.48 5.64 4.26
C LEU A 111 9.63 6.85 5.19
N ASN A 112 10.38 6.71 6.29
CA ASN A 112 10.73 7.81 7.20
C ASN A 112 12.04 8.53 6.79
N GLY A 113 12.58 8.23 5.60
CA GLY A 113 13.81 8.87 5.11
C GLY A 113 15.09 8.43 5.83
N LEU A 114 15.05 7.32 6.56
CA LEU A 114 16.20 6.79 7.29
C LEU A 114 17.06 5.88 6.41
N ASP A 115 18.37 5.83 6.69
CA ASP A 115 19.22 4.73 6.23
C ASP A 115 18.84 3.44 6.99
N PRO A 116 18.29 2.41 6.30
CA PRO A 116 17.85 1.18 6.97
C PRO A 116 19.00 0.43 7.66
N TYR A 117 20.23 0.52 7.13
CA TYR A 117 21.38 -0.13 7.72
C TYR A 117 21.76 0.52 9.05
N ALA A 118 21.92 1.85 9.06
CA ALA A 118 22.18 2.60 10.29
C ALA A 118 21.09 2.36 11.35
N TYR A 119 19.82 2.42 10.96
CA TYR A 119 18.68 2.15 11.83
C TYR A 119 18.75 0.75 12.46
N LEU A 120 18.85 -0.30 11.65
CA LEU A 120 18.87 -1.68 12.16
C LEU A 120 20.11 -1.97 13.01
N SER A 121 21.28 -1.47 12.60
CA SER A 121 22.53 -1.64 13.34
C SER A 121 22.44 -1.05 14.75
N ASP A 122 21.91 0.16 14.86
CA ASP A 122 21.72 0.84 16.14
C ASP A 122 20.65 0.15 17.00
N VAL A 123 19.48 -0.15 16.43
CA VAL A 123 18.39 -0.82 17.16
C VAL A 123 18.82 -2.17 17.71
N LEU A 124 19.50 -3.01 16.90
CA LEU A 124 19.97 -4.32 17.34
C LEU A 124 21.04 -4.24 18.43
N LYS A 125 21.86 -3.18 18.44
CA LYS A 125 22.83 -2.93 19.53
C LYS A 125 22.17 -2.46 20.82
N ARG A 126 21.10 -1.66 20.73
CA ARG A 126 20.36 -1.15 21.90
C ARG A 126 19.46 -2.22 22.52
N LEU A 127 18.86 -3.08 21.71
CA LEU A 127 17.82 -4.03 22.11
C LEU A 127 18.13 -4.84 23.39
N PRO A 128 19.35 -5.36 23.62
CA PRO A 128 19.65 -6.14 24.82
C PRO A 128 19.58 -5.36 26.13
N THR A 129 19.75 -4.03 26.07
CA THR A 129 19.79 -3.14 27.25
C THR A 129 18.62 -2.16 27.32
N HIS A 130 17.78 -2.11 26.27
CA HIS A 130 16.65 -1.21 26.18
C HIS A 130 15.47 -1.71 27.01
N LYS A 131 14.78 -0.81 27.71
CA LYS A 131 13.60 -1.19 28.50
C LYS A 131 12.46 -1.55 27.56
N VAL A 132 11.79 -2.68 27.85
CA VAL A 132 10.62 -3.14 27.07
C VAL A 132 9.51 -2.08 27.02
N THR A 133 9.31 -1.35 28.13
CA THR A 133 8.33 -0.26 28.21
C THR A 133 8.65 0.94 27.31
N GLN A 134 9.86 1.03 26.78
CA GLN A 134 10.33 2.11 25.91
C GLN A 134 10.60 1.65 24.48
N ILE A 135 10.16 0.45 24.10
CA ILE A 135 10.48 -0.14 22.79
C ILE A 135 9.97 0.71 21.61
N GLU A 136 8.93 1.52 21.84
CA GLU A 136 8.36 2.44 20.85
C GLU A 136 9.37 3.50 20.38
N GLU A 137 10.32 3.89 21.24
CA GLU A 137 11.40 4.82 20.88
C GLU A 137 12.34 4.25 19.79
N LEU A 138 12.36 2.93 19.63
CA LEU A 138 13.15 2.24 18.61
C LEU A 138 12.37 2.05 17.30
N LEU A 139 11.10 2.48 17.22
CA LEU A 139 10.33 2.37 15.97
C LEU A 139 10.85 3.37 14.93
N PRO A 140 10.77 3.05 13.62
CA PRO A 140 11.39 3.87 12.58
C PRO A 140 10.93 5.33 12.53
N HIS A 141 9.71 5.65 12.96
CA HIS A 141 9.18 7.02 12.97
C HIS A 141 9.55 7.82 14.24
N CYS A 142 10.01 7.14 15.30
CA CYS A 142 10.45 7.75 16.55
C CYS A 142 11.98 7.71 16.72
N TRP A 143 12.66 6.93 15.87
CA TRP A 143 14.08 6.64 16.02
C TRP A 143 14.93 7.90 15.93
N LYS A 144 15.82 8.04 16.90
CA LYS A 144 16.87 9.05 16.92
C LYS A 144 18.23 8.37 16.96
N PRO A 145 19.16 8.73 16.05
CA PRO A 145 20.52 8.22 16.11
C PRO A 145 21.14 8.60 17.45
N LYS A 146 21.91 7.70 18.03
CA LYS A 146 22.69 8.03 19.22
C LYS A 146 23.75 9.00 18.72
N SER A 147 23.75 10.21 19.25
CA SER A 147 24.93 11.06 19.14
C SER A 147 26.08 10.27 19.75
N ASN A 148 27.11 10.02 18.95
CA ASN A 148 28.40 9.56 19.47
C ASN A 148 28.97 10.63 20.41
#